data_AF-A0A2U0TVX2-F1
#
_entry.id   AF-A0A2U0TVX2-F1
#
_cell.length_a   1.000
_cell.length_b   1.000
_cell.length_c   1.000
_cell.angle_alpha   90.00
_cell.angle_beta   90.00
_cell.angle_gamma   90.00
#
_symmetry.space_group_name_H-M   'P 1'
#
loop_
_entity.id
_entity.type
_entity.pdbx_description
1 polymer ?
#
loop_
_entity_poly.entity_id
_entity_poly.type
_entity_poly.pdbx_seq_one_letter_code
_entity_poly.pdbx_strand_id
1 'polypeptide(L)'
;MIKQILGVITGYAIFVISSVLLFRLSGVKPHVEASVAFMFLTFIYGTAFSFLSGLVTQIIAKTKNLKVNFILFIIMAGFATFSLFKSDGSSWTQLLAIFVFFSNFDFRRIVYNQKKQYNLTSPDSSENPYKPGFGL
;
A
#
# COMPACT_ATOMS: atom_id res chain seq x y z
N MET A 1 -6.60 0.18 18.34
CA MET A 1 -6.50 1.63 18.04
C MET A 1 -5.05 2.09 17.98
N ILE A 2 -4.31 2.26 19.09
CA ILE A 2 -2.94 2.84 19.06
C ILE A 2 -1.95 2.10 18.14
N LYS A 3 -1.93 0.76 18.17
CA LYS A 3 -1.07 -0.07 17.33
C LYS A 3 -1.39 0.06 15.84
N GLN A 4 -2.66 0.28 15.50
CA GLN A 4 -3.10 0.46 14.12
C GLN A 4 -2.64 1.81 13.58
N ILE A 5 -2.77 2.87 14.39
CA ILE A 5 -2.27 4.20 14.06
C ILE A 5 -0.76 4.17 13.87
N LEU A 6 -0.02 3.58 14.82
CA LEU A 6 1.43 3.40 14.72
C LEU A 6 1.81 2.62 13.45
N GLY A 7 1.10 1.55 13.13
CA GLY A 7 1.36 0.77 11.91
C GLY A 7 1.18 1.59 10.63
N VAL A 8 0.13 2.40 10.55
CA VAL A 8 -0.13 3.27 9.39
C VAL A 8 0.97 4.34 9.28
N ILE A 9 1.33 5.00 10.39
CA ILE A 9 2.39 6.02 10.41
C ILE A 9 3.73 5.42 10.00
N THR A 10 4.11 4.27 10.57
CA THR A 10 5.39 3.61 10.26
C THR A 10 5.44 3.14 8.81
N GLY A 11 4.36 2.56 8.28
CA GLY A 11 4.30 2.16 6.88
C GLY A 11 4.44 3.35 5.94
N TYR A 12 3.69 4.43 6.20
CA TYR A 12 3.81 5.65 5.42
C TYR A 12 5.23 6.21 5.45
N ALA A 13 5.85 6.29 6.65
CA ALA A 13 7.21 6.76 6.81
C ALA A 13 8.22 5.91 6.01
N ILE A 14 8.12 4.58 6.06
CA ILE A 14 9.00 3.69 5.29
C ILE A 14 8.93 4.01 3.80
N PHE A 15 7.72 4.17 3.25
CA PHE A 15 7.57 4.46 1.83
C PHE A 15 8.11 5.84 1.47
N VAL A 16 7.74 6.87 2.23
CA VAL A 16 8.11 8.25 1.94
C VAL A 16 9.62 8.46 2.08
N ILE A 17 10.22 7.99 3.18
CA ILE A 17 11.66 8.12 3.42
C ILE A 17 12.42 7.40 2.31
N SER A 18 12.02 6.19 1.94
CA SER A 18 12.69 5.42 0.88
C SER A 18 12.55 6.09 -0.49
N SER A 19 11.38 6.66 -0.78
CA SER A 19 11.14 7.40 -2.03
C SER A 19 11.98 8.67 -2.10
N VAL A 20 11.98 9.47 -1.03
CA VAL A 20 12.81 10.69 -0.93
C VAL A 20 14.29 10.36 -1.06
N LEU A 21 14.73 9.27 -0.41
CA LEU A 21 16.11 8.82 -0.49
C LEU A 21 16.50 8.44 -1.92
N LEU A 22 15.63 7.74 -2.65
CA LEU A 22 15.87 7.40 -4.06
C LEU A 22 16.12 8.65 -4.91
N PHE A 23 15.24 9.66 -4.82
CA PHE A 23 15.39 10.91 -5.59
C PHE A 23 16.59 11.75 -5.14
N ARG A 24 16.91 11.76 -3.84
CA ARG A 24 18.09 12.47 -3.32
C ARG A 24 19.40 11.82 -3.76
N LEU A 25 19.48 10.50 -3.69
CA LEU A 25 20.67 9.75 -4.09
C LEU A 25 20.86 9.76 -5.61
N SER A 26 19.78 9.76 -6.39
CA SER A 26 19.87 9.82 -7.85
C SER A 26 20.11 11.23 -8.40
N GLY A 27 19.85 12.28 -7.59
CA GLY A 27 19.91 13.67 -8.03
C GLY A 27 18.81 14.06 -9.03
N VAL A 28 17.85 13.18 -9.32
CA VAL A 28 16.76 13.44 -10.26
C VAL A 28 15.64 14.19 -9.56
N LYS A 29 15.26 15.35 -10.12
CA LYS A 29 14.13 16.12 -9.58
C LYS A 29 12.80 15.39 -9.89
N PRO A 30 11.91 15.20 -8.91
CA PRO A 30 10.67 14.44 -9.10
C PRO A 30 9.59 15.15 -9.96
N HIS A 31 9.80 16.43 -10.28
CA HIS A 31 8.85 17.26 -11.07
C HIS A 31 9.38 17.63 -12.46
N VAL A 32 10.53 17.09 -12.85
CA VAL A 32 11.07 17.27 -14.21
C VAL A 32 10.93 15.97 -14.98
N GLU A 33 11.03 16.06 -16.30
CA GLU A 33 11.11 14.87 -17.15
C GLU A 33 12.34 14.05 -16.76
N ALA A 34 12.12 12.77 -16.49
CA ALA A 34 13.18 11.82 -16.19
C ALA A 34 13.37 10.87 -17.39
N SER A 35 14.52 10.20 -17.46
CA SER A 35 14.72 9.16 -18.45
C SER A 35 13.75 7.99 -18.21
N VAL A 36 13.29 7.35 -19.28
CA VAL A 36 12.40 6.19 -19.21
C VAL A 36 12.99 5.08 -18.33
N ALA A 37 14.30 4.86 -18.41
CA ALA A 37 15.01 3.90 -17.55
C ALA A 37 14.88 4.24 -16.05
N PHE A 38 14.99 5.53 -15.69
CA PHE A 38 14.82 5.97 -14.30
C PHE A 38 13.36 5.85 -13.85
N MET A 39 12.39 6.08 -14.74
CA MET A 39 10.97 5.87 -14.46
C MET A 39 10.68 4.39 -14.13
N PHE A 40 11.20 3.46 -14.93
CA PHE A 40 11.06 2.02 -14.68
C PHE A 40 11.73 1.60 -13.36
N LEU A 41 12.93 2.09 -13.09
CA LEU A 41 13.62 1.82 -11.82
C LEU A 41 12.83 2.33 -10.62
N THR A 42 12.29 3.55 -10.73
CA THR A 42 11.43 4.16 -9.70
C THR A 42 10.15 3.36 -9.50
N PHE A 43 9.55 2.84 -10.58
CA PHE A 43 8.37 2.00 -10.51
C PHE A 43 8.63 0.66 -9.77
N ILE A 44 9.71 -0.04 -10.12
CA ILE A 44 10.10 -1.30 -9.47
C ILE A 44 10.42 -1.06 -7.99
N TYR A 45 11.23 -0.04 -7.71
CA TYR A 45 11.62 0.34 -6.35
C TYR A 45 10.39 0.73 -5.52
N GLY A 46 9.54 1.62 -6.05
CA GLY A 46 8.30 2.04 -5.42
C GLY A 46 7.37 0.87 -5.13
N THR A 47 7.25 -0.08 -6.05
CA THR A 47 6.44 -1.30 -5.87
C THR A 47 6.96 -2.14 -4.70
N ALA A 48 8.27 -2.39 -4.64
CA ALA A 48 8.87 -3.15 -3.55
C ALA A 48 8.67 -2.49 -2.18
N PHE A 49 8.90 -1.17 -2.08
CA PHE A 49 8.74 -0.44 -0.83
C PHE A 49 7.28 -0.21 -0.43
N SER A 50 6.36 -0.07 -1.38
CA SER A 50 4.92 -0.03 -1.13
C SER A 50 4.43 -1.36 -0.55
N PHE A 51 4.89 -2.47 -1.13
CA PHE A 51 4.63 -3.79 -0.59
C PHE A 51 5.19 -3.94 0.82
N LEU A 52 6.45 -3.56 1.05
CA LEU A 52 7.06 -3.66 2.37
C LEU A 52 6.34 -2.79 3.41
N SER A 53 5.99 -1.55 3.05
CA SER A 53 5.21 -0.62 3.87
C SER A 53 3.90 -1.25 4.34
N GLY A 54 3.11 -1.82 3.43
CA GLY A 54 1.86 -2.50 3.79
C GLY A 54 2.07 -3.75 4.65
N LEU A 55 3.18 -4.49 4.49
CA LEU A 55 3.51 -5.62 5.36
C LEU A 55 3.80 -5.12 6.78
N VAL A 56 4.67 -4.14 6.90
CA VAL A 56 5.08 -3.57 8.20
C VAL A 56 3.88 -2.95 8.92
N THR A 57 3.02 -2.21 8.21
CA THR A 57 1.77 -1.69 8.77
C THR A 57 0.91 -2.79 9.37
N GLN A 58 0.74 -3.90 8.65
CA GLN A 58 -0.10 -5.00 9.12
C GLN A 58 0.51 -5.75 10.32
N ILE A 59 1.84 -5.94 10.32
CA ILE A 59 2.59 -6.56 11.42
C ILE A 59 2.45 -5.72 12.70
N ILE A 60 2.70 -4.41 12.61
CA ILE A 60 2.64 -3.49 13.76
C ILE A 60 1.21 -3.35 14.26
N ALA A 61 0.24 -3.22 13.35
CA ALA A 61 -1.17 -3.12 13.70
C ALA A 61 -1.72 -4.41 14.35
N LYS A 62 -0.99 -5.54 14.28
CA LYS A 62 -1.39 -6.87 14.75
C LYS A 62 -2.82 -7.24 14.34
N THR A 63 -3.21 -6.83 13.14
CA THR A 63 -4.58 -7.01 12.63
C THR A 63 -4.56 -7.92 11.41
N LYS A 64 -5.48 -8.88 11.40
CA LYS A 64 -5.75 -9.70 10.22
C LYS A 64 -6.63 -8.97 9.19
N ASN A 65 -7.11 -7.77 9.50
CA ASN A 65 -8.08 -7.06 8.68
C ASN A 65 -7.42 -6.11 7.66
N LEU A 66 -7.95 -6.05 6.44
CA LEU A 66 -7.52 -5.14 5.36
C LEU A 66 -7.75 -3.65 5.67
N LYS A 67 -8.59 -3.31 6.65
CA LYS A 67 -8.94 -1.92 6.99
C LYS A 67 -7.73 -0.98 7.15
N VAL A 68 -6.65 -1.43 7.80
CA VAL A 68 -5.45 -0.59 8.00
C VAL A 68 -4.68 -0.32 6.71
N ASN A 69 -4.63 -1.29 5.80
CA ASN A 69 -4.01 -1.11 4.49
C ASN A 69 -4.85 -0.20 3.60
N PHE A 70 -6.18 -0.25 3.74
CA PHE A 70 -7.07 0.68 3.04
C PHE A 70 -6.88 2.12 3.52
N ILE A 71 -6.78 2.34 4.84
CA ILE A 71 -6.50 3.68 5.39
C ILE A 71 -5.14 4.19 4.90
N LEU A 72 -4.10 3.34 4.95
CA LEU A 72 -2.80 3.68 4.40
C LEU A 72 -2.90 4.08 2.93
N PHE A 73 -3.57 3.27 2.10
CA PHE A 73 -3.82 3.56 0.69
C PHE A 73 -4.49 4.93 0.48
N ILE A 74 -5.56 5.24 1.23
CA ILE A 74 -6.26 6.53 1.15
C ILE A 74 -5.31 7.69 1.46
N ILE A 75 -4.50 7.57 2.50
CA ILE A 75 -3.52 8.61 2.88
C ILE A 75 -2.51 8.82 1.74
N MET A 76 -1.95 7.74 1.20
CA MET A 76 -0.93 7.82 0.16
C MET A 76 -1.49 8.37 -1.15
N ALA A 77 -2.67 7.89 -1.57
CA ALA A 77 -3.38 8.37 -2.74
C ALA A 77 -3.81 9.84 -2.58
N GLY A 78 -4.22 10.24 -1.37
CA GLY A 78 -4.57 11.62 -1.04
C GLY A 78 -3.36 12.55 -1.20
N PHE A 79 -2.20 12.19 -0.65
CA PHE A 79 -0.97 12.97 -0.82
C PHE A 79 -0.48 13.02 -2.27
N ALA A 80 -0.53 11.89 -2.99
CA ALA A 80 -0.15 11.86 -4.40
C ALA A 80 -1.08 12.74 -5.25
N THR A 81 -2.39 12.65 -5.02
CA THR A 81 -3.39 13.49 -5.69
C THR A 81 -3.23 14.96 -5.35
N PHE A 82 -3.01 15.30 -4.09
CA PHE A 82 -2.73 16.69 -3.68
C PHE A 82 -1.46 17.22 -4.36
N SER A 83 -0.44 16.37 -4.48
CA SER A 83 0.79 16.72 -5.19
C SER A 83 0.58 16.88 -6.71
N LEU A 84 -0.40 16.20 -7.33
CA LEU A 84 -0.76 16.40 -8.75
C LEU A 84 -1.31 17.80 -8.99
N PHE A 85 -2.20 18.27 -8.12
CA PHE A 85 -2.83 19.59 -8.26
C PHE A 85 -1.85 20.76 -8.05
N LYS A 86 -0.70 20.51 -7.42
CA LYS A 86 0.29 21.54 -7.10
C LYS A 86 1.51 21.53 -8.02
N SER A 87 1.67 20.53 -8.88
CA SER A 87 2.83 20.47 -9.77
C SER A 87 2.59 21.24 -11.07
N ASP A 88 3.31 22.35 -11.26
CA ASP A 88 3.36 23.10 -12.53
C ASP A 88 4.25 22.41 -13.60
N GLY A 89 4.78 21.21 -13.31
CA GLY A 89 5.72 20.46 -14.14
C GLY A 89 5.24 19.04 -14.49
N SER A 90 6.17 18.10 -14.65
CA SER A 90 5.82 16.73 -15.06
C SER A 90 5.22 15.91 -13.91
N SER A 91 4.05 15.33 -14.18
CA SER A 91 3.21 14.64 -13.18
C SER A 91 3.42 13.11 -13.10
N TRP A 92 4.49 12.61 -13.72
CA TRP A 92 4.73 11.18 -13.86
C TRP A 92 4.97 10.47 -12.52
N THR A 93 5.60 11.14 -11.55
CA THR A 93 5.89 10.56 -10.23
C THR A 93 4.63 10.32 -9.41
N GLN A 94 3.66 11.23 -9.46
CA GLN A 94 2.41 11.05 -8.74
C GLN A 94 1.53 9.98 -9.39
N LEU A 95 1.49 9.92 -10.73
CA LEU A 95 0.77 8.86 -11.45
C LEU A 95 1.35 7.48 -11.14
N LEU A 96 2.68 7.34 -11.14
CA LEU A 96 3.34 6.10 -10.73
C LEU A 96 3.02 5.75 -9.28
N ALA A 97 3.04 6.71 -8.36
CA ALA A 97 2.71 6.46 -6.96
C ALA A 97 1.29 5.88 -6.83
N ILE A 98 0.29 6.52 -7.44
CA ILE A 98 -1.10 6.03 -7.42
C ILE A 98 -1.18 4.61 -8.00
N PHE A 99 -0.55 4.37 -9.15
CA PHE A 99 -0.58 3.08 -9.81
C PHE A 99 0.05 1.97 -8.96
N VAL A 100 1.24 2.24 -8.40
CA VAL A 100 1.94 1.33 -7.49
C VAL A 100 1.08 0.97 -6.29
N PHE A 101 0.47 1.97 -5.65
CA PHE A 101 -0.37 1.73 -4.48
C PHE A 101 -1.62 0.93 -4.81
N PHE A 102 -2.26 1.24 -5.93
CA PHE A 102 -3.46 0.55 -6.37
C PHE A 102 -3.17 -0.93 -6.65
N SER A 103 -2.12 -1.22 -7.42
CA SER A 103 -1.70 -2.59 -7.74
C SER A 103 -1.41 -3.41 -6.47
N ASN A 104 -0.69 -2.82 -5.52
CA ASN A 104 -0.35 -3.49 -4.25
C ASN A 104 -1.57 -3.72 -3.36
N PHE A 105 -2.48 -2.75 -3.29
CA PHE A 105 -3.70 -2.87 -2.51
C PHE A 105 -4.60 -3.98 -3.08
N ASP A 106 -4.79 -4.01 -4.40
CA ASP A 106 -5.65 -4.99 -5.05
C ASP A 106 -5.08 -6.42 -4.93
N PHE A 107 -3.77 -6.59 -5.12
CA PHE A 107 -3.10 -7.88 -4.89
C PHE A 107 -3.34 -8.42 -3.48
N ARG A 108 -3.17 -7.56 -2.45
CA ARG A 108 -3.42 -7.95 -1.05
C ARG A 108 -4.89 -8.27 -0.79
N ARG A 109 -5.80 -7.54 -1.42
CA ARG A 109 -7.24 -7.79 -1.34
C ARG A 109 -7.58 -9.17 -1.90
N ILE A 110 -7.01 -9.54 -3.05
CA ILE A 110 -7.19 -10.86 -3.67
C ILE A 110 -6.67 -11.98 -2.76
N VAL A 111 -5.43 -11.86 -2.27
CA VAL A 111 -4.83 -12.88 -1.37
C VAL A 111 -5.64 -13.05 -0.08
N TYR A 112 -6.10 -11.94 0.51
CA TYR A 112 -6.96 -12.00 1.70
C TYR A 112 -8.29 -12.70 1.42
N ASN A 113 -8.93 -12.39 0.30
CA ASN A 113 -10.20 -12.99 -0.08
C ASN A 113 -10.05 -14.50 -0.33
N GLN A 114 -8.96 -14.94 -0.99
CA GLN A 114 -8.65 -16.36 -1.18
C GLN A 114 -8.51 -17.10 0.15
N LYS A 115 -7.73 -16.55 1.09
CA LYS A 115 -7.56 -17.13 2.41
C LYS A 115 -8.87 -17.21 3.20
N LYS A 116 -9.72 -16.18 3.07
CA LYS A 116 -11.04 -16.16 3.70
C LYS A 116 -11.95 -17.26 3.14
N GLN A 117 -11.96 -17.48 1.83
CA GLN A 117 -12.77 -18.52 1.19
C GLN A 117 -12.30 -19.92 1.58
N TYR A 118 -10.99 -20.19 1.55
CA TYR A 118 -10.43 -21.48 1.97
C TYR A 118 -10.82 -21.86 3.41
N ASN A 119 -10.75 -20.91 4.34
CA ASN A 119 -11.14 -21.14 5.74
C ASN A 119 -12.66 -21.36 5.93
N LEU A 120 -13.50 -20.95 4.97
CA LEU A 120 -14.95 -21.17 5.02
C LEU A 120 -15.34 -22.54 4.48
N THR A 121 -14.54 -23.09 3.56
CA THR A 121 -14.81 -24.38 2.90
C THR A 121 -14.02 -25.55 3.48
N SER A 122 -13.15 -25.31 4.47
CA SER A 122 -12.38 -26.37 5.12
C SER A 122 -13.28 -27.33 5.91
N PRO A 123 -13.13 -28.65 5.75
CA PRO A 123 -14.01 -29.67 6.35
C PRO A 123 -14.00 -29.73 7.89
N ASP A 124 -13.03 -29.08 8.54
CA ASP A 124 -12.87 -29.01 10.00
C ASP A 124 -13.62 -27.81 10.64
N SER A 125 -14.71 -27.35 10.02
CA SER A 125 -15.37 -26.07 10.34
C SER A 125 -16.35 -26.10 11.53
N SER A 126 -16.37 -27.19 12.31
CA SER A 126 -17.19 -27.28 13.53
C SER A 126 -16.69 -26.34 14.64
N GLU A 127 -15.40 -25.97 14.65
CA GLU A 127 -14.81 -24.99 15.55
C GLU A 127 -14.68 -23.58 14.93
N ASN A 128 -15.55 -23.19 14.01
CA ASN A 128 -15.46 -21.86 13.39
C ASN A 128 -16.07 -20.75 14.28
N PRO A 129 -15.29 -19.89 14.95
CA PRO A 129 -15.82 -18.80 15.79
C PRO A 129 -16.42 -17.65 14.99
N TYR A 130 -16.48 -17.76 13.66
CA TYR A 130 -17.02 -16.76 12.74
C TYR A 130 -18.10 -17.33 11.83
N LYS A 131 -18.86 -18.34 12.29
CA LYS A 131 -20.07 -18.77 11.59
C LYS A 131 -21.09 -17.61 11.62
N PRO A 132 -21.41 -16.96 10.49
CA PRO A 132 -22.58 -16.08 10.47
C PRO A 132 -23.79 -16.96 10.72
N GLY A 133 -24.52 -16.70 11.80
CA GLY A 133 -25.81 -17.33 12.05
C GLY A 133 -26.78 -16.91 10.96
N PHE A 134 -26.83 -17.66 9.86
CA PHE A 134 -27.99 -17.69 8.99
C PHE A 134 -29.04 -18.52 9.71
N GLY A 135 -29.82 -17.86 10.57
CA GLY A 135 -31.12 -18.34 10.99
C GLY A 135 -32.09 -18.08 9.83
N LEU A 136 -32.54 -19.20 9.24
CA LEU A 136 -33.74 -19.43 8.43
C LEU A 136 -34.21 -18.32 7.48
#